data_AF-A0A7S1PYX1-F1
#
_entry.id   AF-A0A7S1PYX1-F1
#
_cell.length_a   1.000
_cell.length_b   1.000
_cell.length_c   1.000
_cell.angle_alpha   90.00
_cell.angle_beta   90.00
_cell.angle_gamma   90.00
#
_symmetry.space_group_name_H-M   'P 1'
#
loop_
_entity.id
_entity.type
_entity.pdbx_description
1 polymer ?
#
loop_
_entity_poly.entity_id
_entity_poly.type
_entity_poly.pdbx_seq_one_letter_code
_entity_poly.pdbx_strand_id
1 'polypeptide(L)'
;MVQCCDVVSSMEDLATATKPAVDEDDISTGDESSAAEEALQLYSRRFGEAFEGDCQVTGKKVSEQANARIAQAQTVGYDVPKDLYPFLGLGTASVKAAEPQAEIGEKDGATFCYAGNLDKQPPMAMFDIRDEVCLGVGGFKHGQVVRDASGGELVVIGVKPVDGVLRLWFQPRDLGRAGAGAFPEATAEELRARFSLVPASRSGANGKHLRDVTRKDFEVVEDEDGEQMSLCCHCRLPLGKIECLGNNKNASRVHGECLAQLMLRGLQEETEAREKEAVALKKSRRAEYEIGWKVDQIPRSIELAKELGCTQQGMFCLALDADTYTVRVVPTIEPAASVNLDYLSLALQVRLLEGREPFFSLDPVDARDRGSMQEKRFEPAWLAGTSVGEVLFQADYHLK
;
A
#
# COMPACT_ATOMS: atom_id res chain seq x y z
N MET A 1 19.64 36.43 -52.41
CA MET A 1 18.65 37.26 -53.12
C MET A 1 17.68 36.32 -53.82
N VAL A 2 16.77 35.72 -53.04
CA VAL A 2 15.61 34.98 -53.52
C VAL A 2 14.50 35.35 -52.52
N GLN A 3 13.37 35.76 -53.07
CA GLN A 3 12.35 36.59 -52.48
C GLN A 3 11.26 35.70 -51.87
N CYS A 4 11.10 35.74 -50.55
CA CYS A 4 9.94 35.15 -49.88
C CYS A 4 8.77 36.13 -49.99
N CYS A 5 7.66 35.69 -50.59
CA CYS A 5 6.41 36.43 -50.58
C CYS A 5 5.59 36.03 -49.35
N ASP A 6 5.21 37.06 -48.60
CA ASP A 6 4.20 37.03 -47.55
C ASP A 6 2.82 36.68 -48.13
N VAL A 7 2.12 35.75 -47.47
CA VAL A 7 0.66 35.64 -47.56
C VAL A 7 0.13 35.54 -46.13
N VAL A 8 -0.21 36.69 -45.55
CA VAL A 8 -1.08 36.80 -44.39
C VAL A 8 -2.25 37.66 -44.80
N SER A 9 -3.44 37.08 -44.89
CA SER A 9 -4.69 37.83 -44.94
C SER A 9 -5.85 36.96 -44.46
N SER A 10 -6.46 37.43 -43.37
CA SER A 10 -7.91 37.45 -43.13
C SER A 10 -8.63 36.13 -42.88
N MET A 11 -8.84 35.81 -41.60
CA MET A 11 -10.09 35.20 -41.13
C MET A 11 -10.46 35.79 -39.76
N GLU A 12 -11.19 36.91 -39.78
CA GLU A 12 -12.11 37.28 -38.72
C GLU A 12 -13.54 37.19 -39.27
N ASP A 13 -14.45 36.83 -38.37
CA ASP A 13 -15.91 36.86 -38.44
C ASP A 13 -16.68 35.58 -38.82
N LEU A 14 -17.65 35.31 -37.92
CA LEU A 14 -18.82 34.42 -37.95
C LEU A 14 -18.67 33.00 -37.38
N ALA A 15 -19.04 32.85 -36.11
CA ALA A 15 -20.19 32.01 -35.74
C ALA A 15 -20.55 32.15 -34.24
N THR A 16 -21.56 32.96 -33.95
CA THR A 16 -22.37 32.88 -32.74
C THR A 16 -23.33 31.69 -32.90
N ALA A 17 -23.11 30.61 -32.15
CA ALA A 17 -24.02 29.46 -32.12
C ALA A 17 -24.50 29.20 -30.69
N THR A 18 -25.81 29.33 -30.54
CA THR A 18 -26.64 29.07 -29.37
C THR A 18 -26.55 27.61 -28.93
N LYS A 19 -26.27 27.35 -27.65
CA LYS A 19 -26.41 26.02 -27.02
C LYS A 19 -27.89 25.65 -26.89
N PRO A 20 -28.34 24.48 -27.33
CA PRO A 20 -29.56 23.89 -26.80
C PRO A 20 -29.27 23.19 -25.47
N ALA A 21 -30.16 23.38 -24.50
CA ALA A 21 -30.25 22.56 -23.30
C ALA A 21 -30.64 21.14 -23.73
N VAL A 22 -29.88 20.14 -23.28
CA VAL A 22 -30.22 18.73 -23.43
C VAL A 22 -30.39 18.17 -22.03
N ASP A 23 -31.55 17.56 -21.80
CA ASP A 23 -31.96 16.90 -20.57
C ASP A 23 -31.03 15.73 -20.23
N GLU A 24 -30.60 15.66 -18.97
CA GLU A 24 -29.88 14.52 -18.41
C GLU A 24 -30.89 13.45 -17.98
N ASP A 25 -31.15 12.47 -18.85
CA ASP A 25 -31.83 11.23 -18.50
C ASP A 25 -30.95 10.01 -18.87
N ASP A 26 -30.69 9.19 -17.83
CA ASP A 26 -30.29 7.77 -17.85
C ASP A 26 -29.28 7.29 -18.91
N ILE A 27 -27.98 7.48 -18.63
CA ILE A 27 -26.93 6.62 -19.18
C ILE A 27 -26.71 5.45 -18.22
N SER A 28 -27.41 4.35 -18.50
CA SER A 28 -27.08 3.02 -18.02
C SER A 28 -25.60 2.72 -18.33
N THR A 29 -24.75 2.67 -17.31
CA THR A 29 -23.37 2.19 -17.40
C THR A 29 -23.38 0.71 -17.75
N GLY A 30 -23.38 0.43 -19.05
CA GLY A 30 -23.09 -0.90 -19.59
C GLY A 30 -21.69 -1.33 -19.16
N ASP A 31 -21.58 -2.61 -18.84
CA ASP A 31 -20.44 -3.27 -18.21
C ASP A 31 -19.18 -3.26 -19.10
N GLU A 32 -18.41 -2.16 -19.07
CA GLU A 32 -17.12 -2.00 -19.77
C GLU A 32 -16.06 -3.03 -19.31
N SER A 33 -16.28 -3.72 -18.18
CA SER A 33 -15.42 -4.78 -17.68
C SER A 33 -15.36 -5.98 -18.64
N SER A 34 -16.49 -6.32 -19.27
CA SER A 34 -16.62 -7.51 -20.12
C SER A 34 -15.83 -7.40 -21.43
N ALA A 35 -15.88 -6.23 -22.08
CA ALA A 35 -15.18 -5.99 -23.34
C ALA A 35 -13.64 -5.95 -23.16
N ALA A 36 -13.16 -5.44 -22.03
CA ALA A 36 -11.74 -5.40 -21.72
C ALA A 36 -11.18 -6.80 -21.40
N GLU A 37 -11.96 -7.64 -20.73
CA GLU A 37 -11.60 -9.01 -20.38
C GLU A 37 -11.62 -9.94 -21.61
N GLU A 38 -12.58 -9.74 -22.52
CA GLU A 38 -12.66 -10.45 -23.80
C GLU A 38 -11.48 -10.09 -24.73
N ALA A 39 -11.06 -8.82 -24.75
CA ALA A 39 -9.87 -8.38 -25.49
C ALA A 39 -8.56 -9.00 -24.95
N LEU A 40 -8.43 -9.12 -23.63
CA LEU A 40 -7.27 -9.75 -22.97
C LEU A 40 -7.20 -11.27 -23.23
N GLN A 41 -8.36 -11.94 -23.26
CA GLN A 41 -8.45 -13.36 -23.62
C GLN A 41 -8.11 -13.60 -25.09
N LEU A 42 -8.59 -12.75 -26.00
CA LEU A 42 -8.23 -12.78 -27.43
C LEU A 42 -6.73 -12.56 -27.66
N TYR A 43 -6.12 -11.66 -26.90
CA TYR A 43 -4.68 -11.38 -26.96
C TYR A 43 -3.86 -12.59 -26.47
N SER A 44 -4.29 -13.23 -25.37
CA SER A 44 -3.62 -14.39 -24.79
C SER A 44 -3.70 -15.66 -25.66
N ARG A 45 -4.81 -15.85 -26.39
CA ARG A 45 -5.01 -17.04 -27.25
C ARG A 45 -4.14 -17.05 -28.50
N ARG A 46 -3.82 -15.88 -29.06
CA ARG A 46 -3.06 -15.76 -30.31
C ARG A 46 -1.54 -15.88 -30.16
N PHE A 47 -1.01 -15.69 -28.95
CA PHE A 47 0.44 -15.71 -28.72
C PHE A 47 1.01 -17.10 -28.38
N GLY A 48 0.14 -18.11 -28.23
CA GLY A 48 0.53 -19.48 -27.89
C GLY A 48 0.65 -20.45 -29.07
N GLU A 49 0.21 -20.07 -30.28
CA GLU A 49 0.32 -20.93 -31.47
C GLU A 49 1.64 -20.62 -32.20
N ALA A 50 2.65 -21.42 -31.89
CA ALA A 50 3.91 -21.43 -32.63
C ALA A 50 3.63 -21.81 -34.09
N PHE A 51 3.80 -20.83 -34.99
CA PHE A 51 3.80 -21.07 -36.42
C PHE A 51 5.14 -21.74 -36.79
N GLU A 52 5.12 -23.06 -37.01
CA GLU A 52 6.22 -23.78 -37.66
C GLU A 52 6.26 -23.36 -39.14
N GLY A 53 6.94 -22.25 -39.42
CA GLY A 53 7.31 -21.83 -40.76
C GLY A 53 8.82 -21.87 -40.90
N ASP A 54 9.32 -22.83 -41.69
CA ASP A 54 10.73 -23.00 -42.02
C ASP A 54 11.33 -21.71 -42.61
N CYS A 55 12.12 -21.00 -41.81
CA CYS A 55 13.05 -19.98 -42.29
C CYS A 55 14.43 -20.31 -41.75
N GLN A 56 15.22 -21.04 -42.54
CA GLN A 56 16.63 -21.28 -42.26
C GLN A 56 17.42 -19.97 -42.42
N VAL A 57 17.72 -19.31 -41.31
CA VAL A 57 18.81 -18.32 -41.25
C VAL A 57 19.85 -18.82 -40.26
N THR A 58 21.02 -19.17 -40.80
CA THR A 58 22.20 -19.60 -40.04
C THR A 58 22.80 -18.43 -39.27
N GLY A 59 22.78 -18.51 -37.94
CA GLY A 59 23.40 -17.51 -37.06
C GLY A 59 23.57 -18.00 -35.63
N LYS A 60 24.31 -19.08 -35.43
CA LYS A 60 24.62 -19.64 -34.11
C LYS A 60 25.76 -18.86 -33.45
N LYS A 61 25.54 -18.40 -32.21
CA LYS A 61 26.48 -17.93 -31.16
C LYS A 61 26.41 -16.44 -30.77
N VAL A 62 25.35 -16.03 -30.07
CA VAL A 62 25.42 -14.88 -29.14
C VAL A 62 24.59 -15.09 -27.84
N SER A 63 23.70 -16.08 -27.75
CA SER A 63 22.66 -16.09 -26.70
C SER A 63 23.02 -16.69 -25.34
N GLU A 64 24.22 -17.23 -25.11
CA GLU A 64 24.57 -17.85 -23.80
C GLU A 64 25.21 -16.87 -22.80
N GLN A 65 25.71 -15.72 -23.25
CA GLN A 65 26.42 -14.79 -22.36
C GLN A 65 25.53 -13.69 -21.76
N ALA A 66 24.32 -13.49 -22.29
CA ALA A 66 23.35 -12.51 -21.78
C ALA A 66 22.55 -13.04 -20.57
N ASN A 67 22.24 -14.34 -20.55
CA ASN A 67 21.39 -14.93 -19.51
C ASN A 67 22.10 -15.15 -18.15
N ALA A 68 23.44 -15.11 -18.13
CA ALA A 68 24.21 -15.24 -16.88
C ALA A 68 24.30 -13.94 -16.05
N ARG A 69 24.00 -12.77 -16.65
CA ARG A 69 24.08 -11.48 -15.94
C ARG A 69 22.78 -11.04 -15.28
N ILE A 70 21.65 -11.59 -15.68
CA ILE A 70 20.33 -11.23 -15.14
C ILE A 70 20.06 -11.94 -13.78
N ALA A 71 20.72 -13.07 -13.51
CA ALA A 71 20.51 -13.83 -12.27
C ALA A 71 21.25 -13.33 -11.02
N GLN A 72 22.05 -12.25 -11.11
CA GLN A 72 22.83 -11.72 -9.98
C GLN A 72 22.30 -10.42 -9.37
N ALA A 73 21.23 -9.84 -9.92
CA ALA A 73 20.72 -8.54 -9.48
C ALA A 73 19.30 -8.65 -8.89
N GLN A 74 19.13 -9.36 -7.77
CA GLN A 74 17.90 -9.26 -6.97
C GLN A 74 18.08 -9.85 -5.56
N THR A 75 18.69 -9.06 -4.67
CA THR A 75 18.39 -9.04 -3.22
C THR A 75 18.79 -7.67 -2.66
N VAL A 76 17.94 -6.67 -2.84
CA VAL A 76 18.08 -5.39 -2.13
C VAL A 76 17.30 -5.52 -0.81
N GLY A 77 17.97 -6.08 0.19
CA GLY A 77 17.56 -5.92 1.59
C GLY A 77 17.88 -4.49 2.03
N TYR A 78 16.98 -3.86 2.76
CA TYR A 78 17.23 -2.56 3.37
C TYR A 78 18.34 -2.71 4.43
N ASP A 79 19.51 -2.14 4.17
CA ASP A 79 20.55 -1.94 5.18
C ASP A 79 20.08 -0.83 6.13
N VAL A 80 19.69 -1.23 7.35
CA VAL A 80 19.45 -0.29 8.45
C VAL A 80 20.81 0.13 9.01
N PRO A 81 21.14 1.43 9.05
CA PRO A 81 22.40 1.92 9.62
C PRO A 81 22.62 1.38 11.04
N LYS A 82 23.79 0.76 11.29
CA LYS A 82 24.14 0.08 12.55
C LYS A 82 24.11 1.00 13.78
N ASP A 83 24.20 2.28 13.56
CA ASP A 83 24.10 3.39 14.49
C ASP A 83 22.67 3.59 15.07
N LEU A 84 21.64 2.97 14.48
CA LEU A 84 20.27 3.01 14.99
C LEU A 84 19.90 1.87 15.97
N TYR A 85 20.76 0.85 16.10
CA TYR A 85 20.51 -0.30 17.00
C TYR A 85 20.36 0.03 18.50
N PRO A 86 21.05 1.03 19.07
CA PRO A 86 20.85 1.42 20.47
C PRO A 86 19.47 2.02 20.75
N PHE A 87 18.81 2.61 19.74
CA PHE A 87 17.50 3.24 19.88
C PHE A 87 16.34 2.24 19.78
N LEU A 88 16.59 1.07 19.19
CA LEU A 88 15.62 -0.01 19.00
C LEU A 88 15.74 -1.14 20.04
N GLY A 89 16.60 -0.98 21.05
CA GLY A 89 16.74 -1.97 22.13
C GLY A 89 17.36 -3.30 21.70
N LEU A 90 18.06 -3.36 20.57
CA LEU A 90 18.66 -4.59 20.02
C LEU A 90 20.13 -4.82 20.46
N GLY A 91 20.60 -4.13 21.50
CA GLY A 91 21.94 -4.31 22.05
C GLY A 91 21.99 -5.36 23.15
N THR A 92 22.92 -6.32 23.05
CA THR A 92 23.23 -7.30 24.10
C THR A 92 23.87 -6.60 25.30
N ALA A 93 23.06 -6.11 26.23
CA ALA A 93 23.54 -5.68 27.53
C ALA A 93 23.68 -6.91 28.45
N SER A 94 24.91 -7.22 28.84
CA SER A 94 25.21 -8.15 29.92
C SER A 94 24.77 -7.50 31.24
N VAL A 95 23.61 -7.91 31.75
CA VAL A 95 23.11 -7.49 33.07
C VAL A 95 23.68 -8.43 34.13
N LYS A 96 24.32 -7.84 35.15
CA LYS A 96 24.75 -8.54 36.37
C LYS A 96 23.53 -9.11 37.10
N ALA A 97 23.58 -10.41 37.37
CA ALA A 97 22.56 -11.16 38.09
C ALA A 97 22.30 -10.54 39.49
N ALA A 98 21.06 -10.12 39.71
CA ALA A 98 20.49 -9.93 41.04
C ALA A 98 19.98 -11.27 41.59
N GLU A 99 19.99 -11.41 42.92
CA GLU A 99 19.64 -12.63 43.66
C GLU A 99 18.23 -13.17 43.31
N PRO A 100 18.01 -14.50 43.38
CA PRO A 100 16.78 -15.11 42.92
C PRO A 100 15.63 -14.81 43.90
N GLN A 101 14.62 -14.08 43.43
CA GLN A 101 13.33 -14.01 44.08
C GLN A 101 12.51 -15.25 43.75
N ALA A 102 11.68 -15.64 44.74
CA ALA A 102 10.90 -16.85 44.85
C ALA A 102 10.34 -17.41 43.51
N GLU A 103 10.51 -18.71 43.30
CA GLU A 103 9.84 -19.47 42.25
C GLU A 103 8.31 -19.40 42.45
N ILE A 104 7.65 -18.50 41.71
CA ILE A 104 6.20 -18.43 41.64
C ILE A 104 5.76 -19.53 40.66
N GLY A 105 5.14 -20.59 41.19
CA GLY A 105 4.60 -21.69 40.40
C GLY A 105 3.66 -21.19 39.29
N GLU A 106 4.02 -21.51 38.05
CA GLU A 106 3.53 -20.91 36.80
C GLU A 106 2.06 -21.21 36.42
N LYS A 107 1.20 -21.76 37.30
CA LYS A 107 0.00 -22.46 36.79
C LYS A 107 -1.40 -21.92 37.04
N ASP A 108 -1.70 -21.01 37.97
CA ASP A 108 -3.11 -20.68 38.25
C ASP A 108 -3.45 -19.18 38.42
N GLY A 109 -2.60 -18.26 37.93
CA GLY A 109 -2.77 -16.83 38.23
C GLY A 109 -3.36 -15.93 37.14
N ALA A 110 -3.16 -16.25 35.85
CA ALA A 110 -3.48 -15.31 34.77
C ALA A 110 -4.94 -15.43 34.34
N THR A 111 -5.73 -14.39 34.60
CA THR A 111 -7.21 -14.41 34.46
C THR A 111 -7.74 -13.52 33.34
N PHE A 112 -6.89 -12.73 32.68
CA PHE A 112 -7.32 -11.75 31.68
C PHE A 112 -6.46 -11.82 30.41
N CYS A 113 -7.09 -11.87 29.23
CA CYS A 113 -6.40 -11.89 27.95
C CYS A 113 -6.51 -10.52 27.26
N TYR A 114 -5.38 -9.93 26.86
CA TYR A 114 -5.34 -8.60 26.23
C TYR A 114 -4.15 -8.42 25.27
N ALA A 115 -4.12 -7.31 24.52
CA ALA A 115 -3.02 -6.97 23.63
C ALA A 115 -1.68 -6.82 24.37
N GLY A 116 -0.67 -7.60 23.99
CA GLY A 116 0.57 -7.79 24.73
C GLY A 116 1.75 -6.89 24.34
N ASN A 117 1.58 -5.95 23.41
CA ASN A 117 2.56 -4.91 23.07
C ASN A 117 1.87 -3.68 22.44
N LEU A 118 2.66 -2.69 21.97
CA LEU A 118 2.17 -1.45 21.35
C LEU A 118 2.21 -1.46 19.82
N ASP A 119 2.53 -2.60 19.20
CA ASP A 119 2.62 -2.71 17.75
C ASP A 119 1.26 -2.47 17.08
N LYS A 120 1.27 -2.37 15.74
CA LYS A 120 0.01 -2.24 14.98
C LYS A 120 -0.88 -3.48 15.12
N GLN A 121 -0.27 -4.66 15.29
CA GLN A 121 -0.96 -5.95 15.45
C GLN A 121 -0.36 -6.69 16.66
N PRO A 122 -0.71 -6.27 17.89
CA PRO A 122 -0.12 -6.84 19.07
C PRO A 122 -0.56 -8.30 19.27
N PRO A 123 0.35 -9.24 19.58
CA PRO A 123 -0.04 -10.57 19.97
C PRO A 123 -0.85 -10.51 21.27
N MET A 124 -1.86 -11.37 21.39
CA MET A 124 -2.62 -11.50 22.63
C MET A 124 -1.74 -12.13 23.72
N ALA A 125 -1.89 -11.65 24.96
CA ALA A 125 -1.16 -12.13 26.11
C ALA A 125 -2.07 -12.25 27.33
N MET A 126 -1.72 -13.17 28.22
CA MET A 126 -2.41 -13.36 29.49
C MET A 126 -1.80 -12.46 30.57
N PHE A 127 -2.67 -11.85 31.37
CA PHE A 127 -2.37 -10.95 32.47
C PHE A 127 -3.04 -11.45 33.75
N ASP A 128 -2.35 -11.30 34.87
CA ASP A 128 -2.92 -11.44 36.20
C ASP A 128 -3.54 -10.10 36.61
N ILE A 129 -4.86 -10.08 36.80
CA ILE A 129 -5.63 -8.87 37.15
C ILE A 129 -6.07 -8.85 38.61
N ARG A 130 -5.59 -9.80 39.43
CA ARG A 130 -5.92 -9.80 40.85
C ARG A 130 -5.37 -8.54 41.52
N ASP A 131 -6.21 -7.89 42.32
CA ASP A 131 -5.90 -6.63 42.98
C ASP A 131 -4.61 -6.76 43.81
N GLU A 132 -4.44 -7.85 44.55
CA GLU A 132 -3.27 -8.11 45.37
C GLU A 132 -1.97 -8.22 44.56
N VAL A 133 -2.02 -8.77 43.34
CA VAL A 133 -0.85 -8.91 42.46
C VAL A 133 -0.53 -7.58 41.80
N CYS A 134 -1.53 -6.87 41.28
CA CYS A 134 -1.33 -5.57 40.62
C CYS A 134 -0.83 -4.51 41.60
N LEU A 135 -1.39 -4.47 42.81
CA LEU A 135 -0.93 -3.59 43.89
C LEU A 135 0.48 -3.96 44.35
N GLY A 136 0.81 -5.25 44.46
CA GLY A 136 2.14 -5.72 44.85
C GLY A 136 3.23 -5.35 43.84
N VAL A 137 2.96 -5.49 42.54
CA VAL A 137 3.95 -5.25 41.48
C VAL A 137 4.08 -3.78 41.11
N GLY A 138 2.98 -3.05 41.02
CA GLY A 138 3.01 -1.68 40.50
C GLY A 138 2.23 -0.65 41.31
N GLY A 139 1.59 -1.04 42.41
CA GLY A 139 0.87 -0.12 43.30
C GLY A 139 -0.47 0.38 42.77
N PHE A 140 -0.99 -0.20 41.69
CA PHE A 140 -2.25 0.19 41.08
C PHE A 140 -3.14 -1.02 40.80
N LYS A 141 -4.45 -0.82 40.77
CA LYS A 141 -5.43 -1.88 40.46
C LYS A 141 -5.69 -1.98 38.97
N HIS A 142 -6.12 -3.16 38.50
CA HIS A 142 -6.63 -3.33 37.15
C HIS A 142 -7.75 -2.31 36.85
N GLY A 143 -7.76 -1.77 35.63
CA GLY A 143 -8.75 -0.79 35.16
C GLY A 143 -8.58 0.62 35.75
N GLN A 144 -7.65 0.84 36.68
CA GLN A 144 -7.40 2.15 37.25
C GLN A 144 -6.76 3.08 36.20
N VAL A 145 -7.25 4.32 36.13
CA VAL A 145 -6.68 5.35 35.24
C VAL A 145 -5.65 6.15 36.02
N VAL A 146 -4.43 6.15 35.51
CA VAL A 146 -3.32 6.91 36.07
C VAL A 146 -2.85 7.96 35.07
N ARG A 147 -2.30 9.06 35.56
CA ARG A 147 -1.83 10.17 34.74
C ARG A 147 -0.36 10.41 34.98
N ASP A 148 0.40 10.49 33.89
CA ASP A 148 1.84 10.76 33.93
C ASP A 148 2.16 12.25 34.09
N ALA A 149 3.45 12.57 34.21
CA ALA A 149 3.92 13.95 34.33
C ALA A 149 3.64 14.82 33.08
N SER A 150 3.44 14.21 31.91
CA SER A 150 3.08 14.91 30.67
C SER A 150 1.58 15.20 30.55
N GLY A 151 0.78 14.64 31.46
CA GLY A 151 -0.68 14.72 31.43
C GLY A 151 -1.35 13.61 30.63
N GLY A 152 -0.59 12.68 30.06
CA GLY A 152 -1.08 11.50 29.37
C GLY A 152 -1.77 10.54 30.34
N GLU A 153 -2.91 10.00 29.93
CA GLU A 153 -3.68 9.05 30.72
C GLU A 153 -3.42 7.62 30.27
N LEU A 154 -3.14 6.76 31.24
CA LEU A 154 -2.84 5.35 31.07
C LEU A 154 -3.87 4.52 31.85
N VAL A 155 -4.35 3.43 31.27
CA VAL A 155 -5.21 2.44 31.95
C VAL A 155 -4.36 1.26 32.38
N VAL A 156 -4.44 0.86 33.63
CA VAL A 156 -3.75 -0.32 34.16
C VAL A 156 -4.41 -1.58 33.59
N ILE A 157 -3.63 -2.40 32.87
CA ILE A 157 -4.11 -3.62 32.22
C ILE A 157 -3.96 -4.84 33.11
N GLY A 158 -2.87 -4.96 33.87
CA GLY A 158 -2.60 -6.12 34.71
C GLY A 158 -1.12 -6.46 34.74
N VAL A 159 -0.79 -7.60 35.34
CA VAL A 159 0.59 -8.03 35.52
C VAL A 159 0.94 -9.18 34.57
N LYS A 160 2.09 -9.10 33.92
CA LYS A 160 2.61 -10.18 33.07
C LYS A 160 4.13 -10.28 33.22
N PRO A 161 4.71 -11.51 33.27
CA PRO A 161 6.16 -11.70 33.31
C PRO A 161 6.80 -11.27 31.99
N VAL A 162 7.93 -10.57 32.10
CA VAL A 162 8.85 -10.26 30.99
C VAL A 162 10.24 -10.64 31.47
N ASP A 163 10.89 -11.56 30.77
CA ASP A 163 12.21 -12.08 31.15
C ASP A 163 12.25 -12.62 32.61
N GLY A 164 11.17 -13.28 33.03
CA GLY A 164 11.02 -13.84 34.39
C GLY A 164 10.63 -12.82 35.46
N VAL A 165 10.57 -11.53 35.14
CA VAL A 165 10.21 -10.47 36.10
C VAL A 165 8.76 -10.05 35.89
N LEU A 166 7.96 -10.09 36.96
CA LEU A 166 6.57 -9.60 36.93
C LEU A 166 6.56 -8.07 36.76
N ARG A 167 5.82 -7.59 35.76
CA ARG A 167 5.70 -6.16 35.48
C ARG A 167 4.24 -5.76 35.35
N LEU A 168 3.92 -4.54 35.79
CA LEU A 168 2.61 -3.94 35.59
C LEU A 168 2.54 -3.28 34.19
N TRP A 169 1.49 -3.61 33.45
CA TRP A 169 1.26 -3.15 32.08
C TRP A 169 0.18 -2.09 32.02
N PHE A 170 0.33 -1.16 31.08
CA PHE A 170 -0.50 0.02 30.90
C PHE A 170 -0.88 0.20 29.43
N GLN A 171 -2.09 0.71 29.17
CA GLN A 171 -2.54 1.14 27.85
C GLN A 171 -2.69 2.66 27.80
N PRO A 172 -2.01 3.36 26.87
CA PRO A 172 -2.29 4.75 26.59
C PRO A 172 -3.70 4.97 26.05
N ARG A 173 -4.46 5.90 26.64
CA ARG A 173 -5.84 6.20 26.21
C ARG A 173 -5.92 6.83 24.82
N ASP A 174 -4.88 7.54 24.43
CA ASP A 174 -4.72 8.22 23.15
C ASP A 174 -4.27 7.29 22.01
N LEU A 175 -3.91 6.03 22.31
CA LEU A 175 -3.43 5.07 21.32
C LEU A 175 -4.46 4.77 20.21
N GLY A 176 -5.75 4.98 20.48
CA GLY A 176 -6.84 4.73 19.52
C GLY A 176 -7.09 3.26 19.17
N ARG A 177 -6.22 2.34 19.61
CA ARG A 177 -6.31 0.88 19.43
C ARG A 177 -5.97 0.13 20.71
N ALA A 178 -6.24 -1.18 20.74
CA ALA A 178 -5.78 -2.07 21.80
C ALA A 178 -4.25 -2.21 21.73
N GLY A 179 -3.59 -2.07 22.87
CA GLY A 179 -2.15 -2.19 23.01
C GLY A 179 -1.74 -1.89 24.44
N ALA A 180 -0.75 -2.61 24.94
CA ALA A 180 -0.24 -2.41 26.29
C ALA A 180 1.29 -2.36 26.26
N GLY A 181 1.87 -1.61 27.19
CA GLY A 181 3.32 -1.57 27.42
C GLY A 181 3.62 -1.60 28.91
N ALA A 182 4.79 -2.11 29.28
CA ALA A 182 5.32 -2.05 30.63
C ALA A 182 6.56 -1.14 30.68
N PHE A 183 6.86 -0.61 31.86
CA PHE A 183 8.10 0.10 32.13
C PHE A 183 9.15 -0.91 32.61
N PRO A 184 10.17 -1.25 31.80
CA PRO A 184 10.99 -2.44 32.03
C PRO A 184 11.80 -2.42 33.33
N GLU A 185 12.07 -1.24 33.88
CA GLU A 185 12.93 -1.09 35.07
C GLU A 185 12.21 -0.43 36.25
N ALA A 186 10.90 -0.18 36.13
CA ALA A 186 10.19 0.58 37.16
C ALA A 186 9.68 -0.33 38.29
N THR A 187 10.09 -0.01 39.51
CA THR A 187 9.55 -0.56 40.76
C THR A 187 8.16 0.02 41.07
N ALA A 188 7.42 -0.61 41.98
CA ALA A 188 6.12 -0.11 42.45
C ALA A 188 6.20 1.30 43.07
N GLU A 189 7.34 1.66 43.66
CA GLU A 189 7.57 2.98 44.26
C GLU A 189 7.80 4.03 43.18
N GLU A 190 8.61 3.71 42.17
CA GLU A 190 8.85 4.60 41.02
C GLU A 190 7.59 4.80 40.19
N LEU A 191 6.79 3.75 39.98
CA LEU A 191 5.50 3.86 39.29
C LEU A 191 4.53 4.76 40.06
N ARG A 192 4.47 4.66 41.39
CA ARG A 192 3.65 5.54 42.25
C ARG A 192 4.16 6.98 42.30
N ALA A 193 5.48 7.20 42.21
CA ALA A 193 6.05 8.53 42.11
C ALA A 193 5.80 9.15 40.72
N ARG A 194 5.82 8.33 39.67
CA ARG A 194 5.65 8.76 38.28
C ARG A 194 4.20 9.06 37.92
N PHE A 195 3.25 8.35 38.52
CA PHE A 195 1.85 8.46 38.16
C PHE A 195 0.97 8.98 39.28
N SER A 196 0.08 9.91 38.94
CA SER A 196 -0.97 10.41 39.82
C SER A 196 -2.30 9.71 39.51
N LEU A 197 -3.09 9.41 40.54
CA LEU A 197 -4.41 8.83 40.35
C LEU A 197 -5.38 9.87 39.78
N VAL A 198 -6.07 9.51 38.70
CA VAL A 198 -7.16 10.34 38.17
C VAL A 198 -8.41 10.04 39.01
N PRO A 199 -9.02 11.05 39.68
CA PRO A 199 -10.23 10.83 40.46
C PRO A 199 -11.35 10.27 39.57
N ALA A 200 -12.09 9.27 40.07
CA ALA A 200 -13.19 8.63 39.34
C ALA A 200 -14.24 9.64 38.82
N SER A 201 -14.41 10.77 39.50
CA SER A 201 -15.33 11.86 39.12
C SER A 201 -14.96 12.58 37.82
N ARG A 202 -13.70 12.52 37.36
CA ARG A 202 -13.24 13.12 36.10
C ARG A 202 -13.15 12.13 34.94
N SER A 203 -13.24 10.85 35.23
CA SER A 203 -13.41 9.82 34.22
C SER A 203 -14.85 9.91 33.71
N GLY A 204 -15.10 10.85 32.79
CA GLY A 204 -16.44 11.10 32.25
C GLY A 204 -17.13 9.79 31.85
N ALA A 205 -18.46 9.74 31.99
CA ALA A 205 -19.30 8.54 31.82
C ALA A 205 -19.14 7.79 30.46
N ASN A 206 -18.33 8.30 29.54
CA ASN A 206 -17.94 7.66 28.28
C ASN A 206 -16.60 6.89 28.37
N GLY A 207 -15.93 6.87 29.53
CA GLY A 207 -14.80 5.99 29.76
C GLY A 207 -15.26 4.55 29.62
N LYS A 208 -14.74 3.84 28.61
CA LYS A 208 -14.90 2.39 28.44
C LYS A 208 -14.32 1.73 29.68
N HIS A 209 -15.12 1.60 30.73
CA HIS A 209 -14.78 0.81 31.89
C HIS A 209 -14.66 -0.62 31.37
N LEU A 210 -13.48 -1.22 31.53
CA LEU A 210 -13.32 -2.66 31.38
C LEU A 210 -14.27 -3.27 32.40
N ARG A 211 -15.47 -3.64 31.95
CA ARG A 211 -16.54 -4.10 32.83
C ARG A 211 -16.29 -5.59 33.05
N ASP A 212 -16.17 -5.99 34.30
CA ASP A 212 -16.20 -7.40 34.65
C ASP A 212 -17.56 -7.96 34.22
N VAL A 213 -17.54 -8.92 33.31
CA VAL A 213 -18.76 -9.45 32.72
C VAL A 213 -19.25 -10.59 33.61
N THR A 214 -20.28 -10.30 34.39
CA THR A 214 -20.90 -11.26 35.29
C THR A 214 -21.69 -12.33 34.52
N ARG A 215 -21.63 -13.59 34.96
CA ARG A 215 -22.32 -14.75 34.34
C ARG A 215 -23.84 -14.58 34.18
N LYS A 216 -24.46 -13.61 34.86
CA LYS A 216 -25.91 -13.34 34.85
C LYS A 216 -26.40 -12.52 33.65
N ASP A 217 -25.50 -11.95 32.85
CA ASP A 217 -25.86 -11.04 31.76
C ASP A 217 -26.08 -11.74 30.40
N PHE A 218 -26.21 -13.06 30.38
CA PHE A 218 -26.22 -13.85 29.15
C PHE A 218 -27.53 -14.60 28.93
N GLU A 219 -27.94 -14.69 27.66
CA GLU A 219 -28.99 -15.60 27.18
C GLU A 219 -28.54 -17.03 27.47
N VAL A 220 -29.06 -17.55 28.56
CA VAL A 220 -28.93 -18.94 28.92
C VAL A 220 -30.06 -19.69 28.25
N VAL A 221 -29.71 -20.67 27.42
CA VAL A 221 -30.67 -21.64 26.91
C VAL A 221 -30.61 -22.86 27.82
N GLU A 222 -31.75 -23.26 28.37
CA GLU A 222 -31.91 -24.53 29.07
C GLU A 222 -32.11 -25.63 28.01
N ASP A 223 -31.33 -26.69 28.09
CA ASP A 223 -31.52 -27.89 27.27
C ASP A 223 -32.53 -28.87 27.90
N GLU A 224 -32.70 -30.05 27.31
CA GLU A 224 -33.75 -31.01 27.70
C GLU A 224 -33.55 -31.61 29.10
N ASP A 225 -32.35 -31.52 29.70
CA ASP A 225 -32.10 -31.94 31.08
C ASP A 225 -32.06 -30.76 32.09
N GLY A 226 -32.28 -29.54 31.60
CA GLY A 226 -32.32 -28.32 32.39
C GLY A 226 -30.94 -27.71 32.68
N GLU A 227 -29.89 -28.15 31.99
CA GLU A 227 -28.58 -27.53 32.05
C GLU A 227 -28.52 -26.24 31.22
N GLN A 228 -27.88 -25.24 31.82
CA GLN A 228 -27.76 -23.89 31.26
C GLN A 228 -26.55 -23.82 30.32
N MET A 229 -26.78 -23.86 29.01
CA MET A 229 -25.72 -23.78 28.00
C MET A 229 -25.51 -22.36 27.47
N SER A 230 -24.26 -21.93 27.38
CA SER A 230 -23.87 -20.70 26.70
C SER A 230 -23.58 -20.98 25.22
N LEU A 231 -24.21 -20.24 24.31
CA LEU A 231 -24.03 -20.41 22.86
C LEU A 231 -23.05 -19.38 22.30
N CYS A 232 -22.26 -19.78 21.31
CA CYS A 232 -21.43 -18.87 20.53
C CYS A 232 -22.32 -17.93 19.73
N CYS A 233 -22.12 -16.61 19.84
CA CYS A 233 -22.96 -15.66 19.12
C CYS A 233 -22.78 -15.72 17.58
N HIS A 234 -21.68 -16.30 17.10
CA HIS A 234 -21.36 -16.39 15.68
C HIS A 234 -21.98 -17.62 15.00
N CYS A 235 -21.67 -18.83 15.48
CA CYS A 235 -22.16 -20.08 14.88
C CYS A 235 -23.39 -20.68 15.59
N ARG A 236 -23.82 -20.10 16.73
CA ARG A 236 -24.93 -20.59 17.57
C ARG A 236 -24.75 -21.99 18.15
N LEU A 237 -23.54 -22.56 18.08
CA LEU A 237 -23.23 -23.84 18.72
C LEU A 237 -22.83 -23.64 20.19
N PRO A 238 -22.99 -24.67 21.06
CA PRO A 238 -22.56 -24.63 22.45
C PRO A 238 -21.09 -24.29 22.62
N LEU A 239 -20.77 -23.41 23.57
CA LEU A 239 -19.40 -23.08 23.95
C LEU A 239 -18.80 -24.26 24.73
N GLY A 240 -17.56 -24.62 24.39
CA GLY A 240 -16.81 -25.64 25.13
C GLY A 240 -16.23 -25.11 26.44
N LYS A 241 -15.27 -25.84 27.01
CA LYS A 241 -14.56 -25.44 28.24
C LYS A 241 -13.77 -24.13 28.11
N ILE A 242 -13.47 -23.71 26.87
CA ILE A 242 -12.70 -22.50 26.57
C ILE A 242 -13.63 -21.55 25.81
N GLU A 243 -13.90 -20.39 26.41
CA GLU A 243 -14.65 -19.31 25.80
C GLU A 243 -13.73 -18.10 25.55
N CYS A 244 -13.88 -17.45 24.40
CA CYS A 244 -13.17 -16.23 24.07
C CYS A 244 -14.14 -15.05 24.10
N LEU A 245 -13.70 -13.93 24.67
CA LEU A 245 -14.46 -12.68 24.68
C LEU A 245 -14.20 -11.91 23.39
N GLY A 246 -15.26 -11.65 22.61
CA GLY A 246 -15.17 -10.79 21.44
C GLY A 246 -14.91 -9.33 21.81
N ASN A 247 -14.23 -8.60 20.92
CA ASN A 247 -13.85 -7.20 21.11
C ASN A 247 -15.02 -6.19 21.08
N ASN A 248 -16.26 -6.67 20.88
CA ASN A 248 -17.44 -5.83 20.82
C ASN A 248 -17.85 -5.36 22.23
N LYS A 249 -18.42 -4.16 22.33
CA LYS A 249 -18.92 -3.56 23.59
C LYS A 249 -19.89 -4.46 24.37
N ASN A 250 -20.45 -5.46 23.71
CA ASN A 250 -21.41 -6.41 24.29
C ASN A 250 -20.77 -7.71 24.80
N ALA A 251 -19.42 -7.78 24.93
CA ALA A 251 -18.70 -8.93 25.48
C ALA A 251 -19.22 -10.29 24.97
N SER A 252 -19.42 -10.36 23.65
CA SER A 252 -20.03 -11.52 23.03
C SER A 252 -19.08 -12.71 23.11
N ARG A 253 -19.54 -13.82 23.71
CA ARG A 253 -18.75 -15.05 23.82
C ARG A 253 -18.73 -15.77 22.49
N VAL A 254 -17.55 -16.18 22.07
CA VAL A 254 -17.32 -16.89 20.81
C VAL A 254 -16.34 -18.04 21.03
N HIS A 255 -16.40 -19.06 20.18
CA HIS A 255 -15.33 -20.07 20.09
C HIS A 255 -14.03 -19.40 19.65
N GLY A 256 -12.89 -19.96 20.06
CA GLY A 256 -11.58 -19.48 19.58
C GLY A 256 -11.47 -19.50 18.06
N GLU A 257 -12.02 -20.52 17.39
CA GLU A 257 -12.08 -20.59 15.93
C GLU A 257 -12.96 -19.49 15.32
N CYS A 258 -14.16 -19.27 15.87
CA CYS A 258 -15.05 -18.20 15.41
C CYS A 258 -14.42 -16.81 15.62
N LEU A 259 -13.70 -16.60 16.72
CA LEU A 259 -12.95 -15.36 16.95
C LEU A 259 -11.87 -15.17 15.88
N ALA A 260 -11.09 -16.20 15.58
CA ALA A 260 -10.07 -16.14 14.54
C ALA A 260 -10.68 -15.81 13.16
N GLN A 261 -11.80 -16.43 12.80
CA GLN A 261 -12.53 -16.12 11.56
C GLN A 261 -13.03 -14.67 11.51
N LEU A 262 -13.58 -14.16 12.61
CA LEU A 262 -14.02 -12.76 12.71
C LEU A 262 -12.85 -11.79 12.58
N MET A 263 -11.70 -12.10 13.20
CA MET A 263 -10.48 -11.29 13.08
C MET A 263 -9.94 -11.28 11.64
N LEU A 264 -9.89 -12.43 10.97
CA LEU A 264 -9.46 -12.54 9.58
C LEU A 264 -10.36 -11.71 8.66
N ARG A 265 -11.67 -11.76 8.85
CA ARG A 265 -12.62 -10.94 8.12
C ARG A 265 -12.35 -9.45 8.31
N GLY A 266 -12.14 -9.01 9.55
CA GLY A 266 -11.81 -7.61 9.85
C GLY A 266 -10.52 -7.13 9.16
N LEU A 267 -9.48 -7.98 9.12
CA LEU A 267 -8.23 -7.68 8.40
C LEU A 267 -8.41 -7.61 6.88
N GLN A 268 -9.26 -8.46 6.31
CA GLN A 268 -9.62 -8.41 4.89
C GLN A 268 -10.35 -7.11 4.56
N GLU A 269 -11.39 -6.77 5.33
CA GLU A 269 -12.16 -5.53 5.18
C GLU A 269 -11.25 -4.29 5.29
N GLU A 270 -10.33 -4.24 6.26
CA GLU A 270 -9.36 -3.16 6.41
C GLU A 270 -8.39 -3.07 5.22
N THR A 271 -7.96 -4.22 4.67
CA THR A 271 -7.07 -4.25 3.51
C THR A 271 -7.78 -3.77 2.25
N GLU A 272 -9.00 -4.24 2.00
CA GLU A 272 -9.84 -3.75 0.90
C GLU A 272 -10.12 -2.25 1.02
N ALA A 273 -10.40 -1.74 2.23
CA ALA A 273 -10.60 -0.32 2.47
C ALA A 273 -9.35 0.50 2.10
N ARG A 274 -8.16 0.05 2.56
CA ARG A 274 -6.88 0.70 2.21
C ARG A 274 -6.59 0.64 0.72
N GLU A 275 -6.89 -0.47 0.06
CA GLU A 275 -6.72 -0.59 -1.40
C GLU A 275 -7.66 0.35 -2.15
N LYS A 276 -8.93 0.45 -1.74
CA LYS A 276 -9.90 1.40 -2.30
C LYS A 276 -9.44 2.83 -2.12
N GLU A 277 -8.98 3.21 -0.92
CA GLU A 277 -8.41 4.53 -0.65
C GLU A 277 -7.16 4.81 -1.50
N ALA A 278 -6.27 3.84 -1.64
CA ALA A 278 -5.07 3.96 -2.46
C ALA A 278 -5.42 4.10 -3.95
N VAL A 279 -6.39 3.35 -4.47
CA VAL A 279 -6.88 3.47 -5.85
C VAL A 279 -7.54 4.82 -6.07
N ALA A 280 -8.39 5.28 -5.13
CA ALA A 280 -9.02 6.59 -5.19
C ALA A 280 -7.98 7.72 -5.18
N LEU A 281 -6.98 7.64 -4.30
CA LEU A 281 -5.88 8.60 -4.23
C LEU A 281 -5.05 8.60 -5.50
N LYS A 282 -4.69 7.41 -6.03
CA LYS A 282 -3.99 7.29 -7.31
C LYS A 282 -4.81 7.87 -8.45
N LYS A 283 -6.12 7.61 -8.51
CA LYS A 283 -7.03 8.18 -9.52
C LYS A 283 -7.10 9.70 -9.41
N SER A 284 -7.24 10.24 -8.20
CA SER A 284 -7.25 11.69 -7.95
C SER A 284 -5.95 12.34 -8.40
N ARG A 285 -4.80 11.78 -8.02
CA ARG A 285 -3.48 12.29 -8.42
C ARG A 285 -3.27 12.19 -9.94
N ARG A 286 -3.73 11.12 -10.59
CA ARG A 286 -3.69 11.00 -12.04
C ARG A 286 -4.50 12.10 -12.74
N ALA A 287 -5.67 12.44 -12.20
CA ALA A 287 -6.46 13.55 -12.72
C ALA A 287 -5.79 14.92 -12.45
N GLU A 288 -5.30 15.15 -11.23
CA GLU A 288 -4.67 16.40 -10.80
C GLU A 288 -3.40 16.74 -11.59
N TYR A 289 -2.54 15.75 -11.81
CA TYR A 289 -1.26 15.93 -12.49
C TYR A 289 -1.29 15.55 -13.97
N GLU A 290 -2.49 15.29 -14.50
CA GLU A 290 -2.72 14.76 -15.85
C GLU A 290 -1.82 13.54 -16.17
N ILE A 291 -1.58 12.67 -15.17
CA ILE A 291 -0.76 11.47 -15.33
C ILE A 291 -1.60 10.39 -16.00
N GLY A 292 -1.35 10.19 -17.28
CA GLY A 292 -1.98 9.16 -18.10
C GLY A 292 -1.83 9.46 -19.59
N TRP A 293 -2.05 8.44 -20.40
CA TRP A 293 -2.00 8.56 -21.85
C TRP A 293 -3.34 9.10 -22.33
N LYS A 294 -3.39 10.37 -22.77
CA LYS A 294 -4.55 10.87 -23.52
C LYS A 294 -4.47 10.26 -24.91
N VAL A 295 -5.51 9.54 -25.36
CA VAL A 295 -5.52 8.84 -26.67
C VAL A 295 -5.23 9.80 -27.82
N ASP A 296 -5.66 11.06 -27.69
CA ASP A 296 -5.43 12.12 -28.67
C ASP A 296 -3.97 12.62 -28.70
N GLN A 297 -3.19 12.34 -27.65
CA GLN A 297 -1.78 12.68 -27.55
C GLN A 297 -0.85 11.53 -27.95
N ILE A 298 -1.38 10.34 -28.24
CA ILE A 298 -0.54 9.23 -28.71
C ILE A 298 -0.08 9.57 -30.13
N PRO A 299 1.23 9.73 -30.37
CA PRO A 299 1.76 10.04 -31.70
C PRO A 299 1.33 8.98 -32.71
N ARG A 300 0.77 9.42 -33.84
CA ARG A 300 0.18 8.56 -34.85
C ARG A 300 1.02 8.65 -36.12
N SER A 301 1.60 7.52 -36.51
CA SER A 301 2.42 7.44 -37.72
C SER A 301 1.66 7.68 -39.04
N ILE A 302 0.34 7.90 -39.01
CA ILE A 302 -0.49 8.00 -40.21
C ILE A 302 -0.19 9.24 -41.05
N GLU A 303 0.12 10.37 -40.41
CA GLU A 303 0.40 11.64 -41.11
C GLU A 303 1.77 11.58 -41.78
N LEU A 304 2.81 11.19 -41.04
CA LEU A 304 4.15 10.97 -41.59
C LEU A 304 4.20 9.87 -42.64
N ALA A 305 3.48 8.76 -42.44
CA ALA A 305 3.41 7.69 -43.43
C ALA A 305 2.83 8.21 -44.76
N LYS A 306 1.80 9.06 -44.70
CA LYS A 306 1.19 9.68 -45.88
C LYS A 306 2.17 10.61 -46.60
N GLU A 307 2.94 11.41 -45.88
CA GLU A 307 3.99 12.27 -46.45
C GLU A 307 5.10 11.46 -47.13
N LEU A 308 5.42 10.28 -46.59
CA LEU A 308 6.38 9.34 -47.15
C LEU A 308 5.81 8.46 -48.27
N GLY A 309 4.56 8.72 -48.71
CA GLY A 309 3.91 8.01 -49.81
C GLY A 309 3.27 6.67 -49.44
N CYS A 310 3.19 6.33 -48.15
CA CYS A 310 2.47 5.15 -47.67
C CYS A 310 0.98 5.47 -47.48
N THR A 311 0.12 4.84 -48.26
CA THR A 311 -1.34 5.06 -48.23
C THR A 311 -2.11 4.03 -47.38
N GLN A 312 -1.44 2.97 -46.92
CA GLN A 312 -2.07 1.92 -46.12
C GLN A 312 -2.25 2.36 -44.67
N GLN A 313 -3.41 2.04 -44.09
CA GLN A 313 -3.66 2.20 -42.66
C GLN A 313 -3.05 1.01 -41.89
N GLY A 314 -2.44 1.27 -40.74
CA GLY A 314 -1.92 0.22 -39.86
C GLY A 314 -0.58 0.56 -39.23
N MET A 315 0.19 -0.48 -38.92
CA MET A 315 1.55 -0.37 -38.40
C MET A 315 2.55 -0.24 -39.55
N PHE A 316 3.67 0.42 -39.27
CA PHE A 316 4.74 0.65 -40.24
C PHE A 316 6.06 0.15 -39.68
N CYS A 317 6.98 -0.26 -40.55
CA CYS A 317 8.36 -0.60 -40.22
C CYS A 317 9.33 0.04 -41.22
N LEU A 318 10.62 -0.06 -40.93
CA LEU A 318 11.68 0.39 -41.84
C LEU A 318 12.26 -0.82 -42.57
N ALA A 319 12.31 -0.74 -43.89
CA ALA A 319 12.98 -1.73 -44.73
C ALA A 319 14.17 -1.09 -45.42
N LEU A 320 15.34 -1.75 -45.36
CA LEU A 320 16.49 -1.40 -46.18
C LEU A 320 16.34 -2.06 -47.55
N ASP A 321 16.31 -1.24 -48.59
CA ASP A 321 16.36 -1.70 -49.97
C ASP A 321 17.80 -2.08 -50.31
N ALA A 322 18.04 -3.36 -50.60
CA ALA A 322 19.40 -3.91 -50.76
C ALA A 322 20.10 -3.42 -52.04
N ASP A 323 19.34 -3.07 -53.09
CA ASP A 323 19.89 -2.66 -54.37
C ASP A 323 20.33 -1.19 -54.33
N THR A 324 19.53 -0.36 -53.65
CA THR A 324 19.76 1.09 -53.58
C THR A 324 20.44 1.54 -52.28
N TYR A 325 20.52 0.65 -51.28
CA TYR A 325 20.94 0.97 -49.91
C TYR A 325 20.14 2.12 -49.29
N THR A 326 18.88 2.27 -49.67
CA THR A 326 17.97 3.29 -49.13
C THR A 326 17.01 2.69 -48.12
N VAL A 327 16.69 3.43 -47.06
CA VAL A 327 15.68 3.01 -46.07
C VAL A 327 14.33 3.56 -46.50
N ARG A 328 13.33 2.69 -46.58
CA ARG A 328 11.94 3.05 -46.88
C ARG A 328 11.01 2.62 -45.76
N VAL A 329 9.92 3.37 -45.59
CA VAL A 329 8.82 2.97 -44.72
C VAL A 329 7.95 1.98 -45.48
N VAL A 330 7.63 0.85 -44.84
CA VAL A 330 6.72 -0.16 -45.41
C VAL A 330 5.67 -0.56 -44.37
N PRO A 331 4.44 -0.85 -44.79
CA PRO A 331 3.41 -1.37 -43.90
C PRO A 331 3.85 -2.73 -43.34
N THR A 332 3.50 -3.01 -42.08
CA THR A 332 3.73 -4.30 -41.44
C THR A 332 2.51 -4.76 -40.66
N ILE A 333 2.34 -6.08 -40.57
CA ILE A 333 1.37 -6.72 -39.67
C ILE A 333 2.02 -7.23 -38.39
N GLU A 334 3.36 -7.22 -38.32
CA GLU A 334 4.13 -7.73 -37.19
C GLU A 334 4.39 -6.61 -36.18
N PRO A 335 3.80 -6.67 -34.96
CA PRO A 335 3.97 -5.61 -33.97
C PRO A 335 5.43 -5.43 -33.53
N ALA A 336 6.21 -6.50 -33.46
CA ALA A 336 7.62 -6.47 -33.07
C ALA A 336 8.52 -5.73 -34.09
N ALA A 337 8.13 -5.72 -35.37
CA ALA A 337 8.80 -4.97 -36.41
C ALA A 337 8.29 -3.53 -36.52
N SER A 338 7.18 -3.20 -35.87
CA SER A 338 6.55 -1.89 -36.00
C SER A 338 7.36 -0.79 -35.32
N VAL A 339 7.40 0.37 -35.97
CA VAL A 339 8.08 1.57 -35.49
C VAL A 339 7.09 2.72 -35.53
N ASN A 340 7.00 3.49 -34.44
CA ASN A 340 6.28 4.74 -34.46
C ASN A 340 7.14 5.80 -35.18
N LEU A 341 6.68 6.23 -36.36
CA LEU A 341 7.41 7.16 -37.22
C LEU A 341 7.60 8.54 -36.56
N ASP A 342 6.66 8.98 -35.73
CA ASP A 342 6.77 10.27 -35.03
C ASP A 342 7.91 10.20 -34.00
N TYR A 343 7.99 9.13 -33.21
CA TYR A 343 9.12 8.94 -32.29
C TYR A 343 10.45 8.87 -33.02
N LEU A 344 10.51 8.10 -34.10
CA LEU A 344 11.75 7.96 -34.87
C LEU A 344 12.18 9.31 -35.46
N SER A 345 11.28 10.04 -36.10
CA SER A 345 11.58 11.33 -36.72
C SER A 345 12.10 12.34 -35.69
N LEU A 346 11.45 12.42 -34.54
CA LEU A 346 11.85 13.30 -33.44
C LEU A 346 13.20 12.88 -32.85
N ALA A 347 13.43 11.58 -32.60
CA ALA A 347 14.71 11.09 -32.09
C ALA A 347 15.86 11.38 -33.06
N LEU A 348 15.64 11.20 -34.36
CA LEU A 348 16.61 11.57 -35.40
C LEU A 348 16.84 13.08 -35.45
N GLN A 349 15.79 13.89 -35.29
CA GLN A 349 15.90 15.35 -35.25
C GLN A 349 16.71 15.82 -34.03
N VAL A 350 16.46 15.27 -32.84
CA VAL A 350 17.26 15.56 -31.64
C VAL A 350 18.72 15.16 -31.86
N ARG A 351 18.97 13.97 -32.42
CA ARG A 351 20.32 13.49 -32.71
C ARG A 351 21.05 14.40 -33.70
N LEU A 352 20.35 14.88 -34.73
CA LEU A 352 20.91 15.76 -35.75
C LEU A 352 21.23 17.15 -35.22
N LEU A 353 20.35 17.73 -34.40
CA LEU A 353 20.47 19.10 -33.89
C LEU A 353 21.38 19.19 -32.65
N GLU A 354 21.23 18.25 -31.70
CA GLU A 354 21.90 18.29 -30.40
C GLU A 354 23.14 17.37 -30.34
N GLY A 355 23.33 16.50 -31.33
CA GLY A 355 24.42 15.51 -31.34
C GLY A 355 24.29 14.40 -30.30
N ARG A 356 23.14 14.28 -29.64
CA ARG A 356 22.86 13.32 -28.55
C ARG A 356 21.43 12.80 -28.61
N GLU A 357 21.13 11.77 -27.82
CA GLU A 357 19.76 11.27 -27.66
C GLU A 357 18.94 12.18 -26.73
N PRO A 358 17.60 12.17 -26.86
CA PRO A 358 16.74 12.87 -25.93
C PRO A 358 16.91 12.29 -24.52
N PHE A 359 16.91 13.18 -23.51
CA PHE A 359 17.07 12.83 -22.11
C PHE A 359 15.89 13.39 -21.30
N PHE A 360 15.42 12.57 -20.36
CA PHE A 360 14.27 12.86 -19.51
C PHE A 360 14.61 12.56 -18.05
N SER A 361 14.20 13.44 -17.13
CA SER A 361 14.34 13.22 -15.69
C SER A 361 13.25 13.90 -14.87
N LEU A 362 12.96 13.34 -13.69
CA LEU A 362 12.22 14.03 -12.62
C LEU A 362 13.22 14.60 -11.64
N ASP A 363 13.48 15.90 -11.76
CA ASP A 363 14.41 16.59 -10.87
C ASP A 363 13.61 17.21 -9.72
N PRO A 364 14.07 17.12 -8.46
CA PRO A 364 13.44 17.87 -7.37
C PRO A 364 13.58 19.37 -7.63
N VAL A 365 12.48 20.13 -7.46
CA VAL A 365 12.47 21.60 -7.57
C VAL A 365 13.46 22.21 -6.59
N ASP A 366 13.60 21.62 -5.40
CA ASP A 366 14.69 21.93 -4.46
C ASP A 366 15.48 20.67 -4.13
N ALA A 367 16.70 20.58 -4.68
CA ALA A 367 17.62 19.46 -4.45
C ALA A 367 18.01 19.27 -2.97
N ARG A 368 17.78 20.26 -2.09
CA ARG A 368 18.05 20.16 -0.65
C ARG A 368 16.89 19.58 0.14
N ASP A 369 15.68 19.66 -0.38
CA ASP A 369 14.48 19.15 0.26
C ASP A 369 14.02 17.85 -0.41
N ARG A 370 14.13 16.74 0.32
CA ARG A 370 13.67 15.41 -0.14
C ARG A 370 12.15 15.34 -0.29
N GLY A 371 11.42 16.28 0.31
CA GLY A 371 9.97 16.42 0.15
C GLY A 371 9.57 17.42 -0.94
N SER A 372 10.51 18.04 -1.65
CA SER A 372 10.17 19.00 -2.69
C SER A 372 9.41 18.34 -3.84
N MET A 373 8.54 19.13 -4.49
CA MET A 373 7.88 18.72 -5.72
C MET A 373 8.93 18.35 -6.77
N GLN A 374 8.63 17.36 -7.59
CA GLN A 374 9.47 16.99 -8.73
C GLN A 374 8.98 17.70 -9.99
N GLU A 375 9.90 18.22 -10.79
CA GLU A 375 9.64 18.85 -12.08
C GLU A 375 10.12 17.96 -13.22
N LYS A 376 9.34 17.90 -14.30
CA LYS A 376 9.72 17.19 -15.52
C LYS A 376 10.78 17.98 -16.26
N ARG A 377 11.95 17.38 -16.47
CA ARG A 377 13.02 17.95 -17.27
C ARG A 377 13.11 17.25 -18.61
N PHE A 378 13.16 18.06 -19.67
CA PHE A 378 13.30 17.62 -21.05
C PHE A 378 14.61 18.15 -21.61
N GLU A 379 15.37 17.27 -22.24
CA GLU A 379 16.59 17.64 -22.93
C GLU A 379 16.59 17.04 -24.33
N PRO A 380 16.46 17.86 -25.37
CA PRO A 380 16.39 19.33 -25.34
C PRO A 380 15.05 19.89 -24.84
N ALA A 381 15.06 21.12 -24.33
CA ALA A 381 13.91 21.76 -23.69
C ALA A 381 12.71 21.96 -24.63
N TRP A 382 12.95 22.03 -25.94
CA TRP A 382 11.87 22.18 -26.94
C TRP A 382 10.99 20.94 -27.09
N LEU A 383 11.35 19.81 -26.48
CA LEU A 383 10.49 18.63 -26.38
C LEU A 383 9.35 18.81 -25.37
N ALA A 384 9.50 19.72 -24.40
CA ALA A 384 8.48 19.98 -23.41
C ALA A 384 7.19 20.49 -24.08
N GLY A 385 6.04 19.93 -23.68
CA GLY A 385 4.74 20.28 -24.24
C GLY A 385 4.44 19.70 -25.62
N THR A 386 5.36 18.94 -26.23
CA THR A 386 5.06 18.13 -27.42
C THR A 386 4.44 16.80 -27.01
N SER A 387 3.51 16.27 -27.82
CA SER A 387 2.91 14.95 -27.59
C SER A 387 3.97 13.85 -27.50
N VAL A 388 4.95 13.91 -28.41
CA VAL A 388 6.06 12.96 -28.48
C VAL A 388 6.96 13.05 -27.25
N GLY A 389 7.34 14.26 -26.83
CA GLY A 389 8.18 14.48 -25.66
C GLY A 389 7.53 14.01 -24.36
N GLU A 390 6.26 14.33 -24.14
CA GLU A 390 5.50 13.88 -22.97
C GLU A 390 5.39 12.36 -22.89
N VAL A 391 5.17 11.70 -24.02
CA VAL A 391 5.09 10.24 -24.03
C VAL A 391 6.46 9.59 -23.80
N LEU A 392 7.52 10.08 -24.45
CA LEU A 392 8.87 9.55 -24.24
C LEU A 392 9.31 9.72 -22.78
N PHE A 393 8.96 10.84 -22.17
CA PHE A 393 9.15 11.07 -20.75
C PHE A 393 8.44 10.01 -19.88
N GLN A 394 7.16 9.74 -20.14
CA GLN A 394 6.40 8.73 -19.39
C GLN A 394 6.97 7.32 -19.59
N ALA A 395 7.39 6.98 -20.80
CA ALA A 395 8.00 5.69 -21.11
C ALA A 395 9.34 5.49 -20.37
N ASP A 396 10.22 6.49 -20.42
CA ASP A 396 11.50 6.46 -19.70
C ASP A 396 11.30 6.39 -18.18
N TYR A 397 10.31 7.13 -17.65
CA TYR A 397 9.96 7.05 -16.23
C TYR A 397 9.40 5.70 -15.81
N HIS A 398 8.61 5.03 -16.65
CA HIS A 398 8.07 3.70 -16.35
C HIS A 398 9.10 2.57 -16.46
N LEU A 399 10.16 2.77 -17.24
CA LEU A 399 11.26 1.81 -17.39
C LEU A 399 12.31 1.91 -16.26
N LYS A 400 12.38 3.05 -15.57
CA LYS A 400 13.23 3.30 -14.40
C LYS A 400 12.52 2.87 -13.12
#